data_AF-A0A9Q0H344-F1
#
_entry.id   AF-A0A9Q0H344-F1
#
_cell.length_a   1.000
_cell.length_b   1.000
_cell.length_c   1.000
_cell.angle_alpha   90.00
_cell.angle_beta   90.00
_cell.angle_gamma   90.00
#
_symmetry.space_group_name_H-M   'P 1'
#
loop_
_entity.id
_entity.type
_entity.pdbx_description
1 polymer ?
#
loop_
_entity_poly.entity_id
_entity_poly.type
_entity_poly.pdbx_seq_one_letter_code
_entity_poly.pdbx_strand_id
1 'polypeptide(L)'
;MAKSISISILLLLLILFMSSLSLVLSVRSIPTDSDSVSTTKQESPTPTPWPEQFHSILSMSYNGSFEIIDLWYDWPKGRNFNIIQKQLGKLLYDLEWNNGTSFFYTLDSSRECRTIHFDVGILRPNWLEGGNYLGQRNVDGFLCNVWEKVDFLTYYEDVATKRPVHWVFYTGRAAHVMTFEVGAVLEDSKWQAPVYCFNKSGEDKHPEFHSHAAAHSNLITAEETAFASSFSDSLPANF
;
A
#
# COMPACT_ATOMS: atom_id res chain seq x y z
N MET A 1 3.13 -38.49 -60.29
CA MET A 1 3.35 -37.27 -61.10
C MET A 1 4.33 -36.38 -60.36
N ALA A 2 5.61 -36.39 -60.74
CA ALA A 2 6.61 -35.49 -60.16
C ALA A 2 6.56 -34.15 -60.90
N LYS A 3 6.28 -33.06 -60.17
CA LYS A 3 6.27 -31.70 -60.74
C LYS A 3 7.72 -31.26 -60.94
N SER A 4 8.09 -31.01 -62.20
CA SER A 4 9.38 -30.43 -62.56
C SER A 4 9.50 -29.03 -61.95
N ILE A 5 10.47 -28.85 -61.05
CA ILE A 5 10.78 -27.54 -60.48
C ILE A 5 11.55 -26.77 -61.53
N SER A 6 11.04 -25.59 -61.91
CA SER A 6 11.69 -24.73 -62.89
C SER A 6 13.09 -24.34 -62.42
N ILE A 7 14.07 -24.41 -63.33
CA ILE A 7 15.47 -24.04 -63.09
C ILE A 7 15.59 -22.63 -62.48
N SER A 8 14.69 -21.72 -62.84
CA SER A 8 14.61 -20.36 -62.27
C SER A 8 14.32 -20.35 -60.76
N ILE A 9 13.52 -21.30 -60.27
CA ILE A 9 13.20 -21.44 -58.83
C ILE A 9 14.42 -21.97 -58.07
N LEU A 10 15.16 -22.91 -58.68
CA LEU A 10 16.38 -23.45 -58.09
C LEU A 10 17.48 -22.37 -57.99
N LEU A 11 17.61 -21.51 -59.00
CA LEU A 11 18.52 -20.36 -59.00
C LEU A 11 18.14 -19.31 -57.94
N LEU A 12 16.85 -19.00 -57.77
CA LEU A 12 16.38 -18.08 -56.73
C LEU A 12 16.65 -18.60 -55.31
N LEU A 13 16.46 -19.91 -55.08
CA LEU A 13 16.77 -20.53 -53.78
C LEU A 13 18.29 -20.55 -53.50
N LEU A 14 19.12 -20.76 -54.52
CA LEU A 14 20.58 -20.69 -54.38
C LEU A 14 21.07 -19.27 -54.07
N ILE A 15 20.48 -18.24 -54.70
CA ILE A 15 20.83 -16.83 -54.43
C ILE A 15 20.44 -16.45 -52.99
N LEU A 16 19.25 -16.86 -52.54
CA LEU A 16 18.81 -16.63 -51.15
C LEU A 16 19.72 -17.34 -50.15
N PHE A 17 20.11 -18.59 -50.42
CA PHE A 17 21.01 -19.35 -49.55
C PHE A 17 22.43 -18.73 -49.48
N MET A 18 22.97 -18.30 -50.62
CA MET A 18 24.28 -17.63 -50.65
C MET A 18 24.25 -16.25 -49.97
N SER A 19 23.12 -15.51 -50.03
CA SER A 19 22.96 -14.24 -49.31
C SER A 19 22.93 -14.42 -47.79
N SER A 20 22.36 -15.53 -47.29
CA SER A 20 22.37 -15.85 -45.86
C SER A 20 23.75 -16.29 -45.36
N LEU A 21 24.59 -16.86 -46.22
CA LEU A 21 25.94 -17.31 -45.85
C LEU A 21 26.93 -16.14 -45.75
N SER A 22 26.72 -15.05 -46.49
CA SER A 22 27.54 -13.83 -46.40
C SER A 22 27.23 -12.96 -45.17
N LEU A 23 26.14 -13.21 -44.43
CA LEU A 23 25.81 -12.45 -43.21
C LEU A 23 26.48 -13.03 -41.94
N VAL A 24 27.11 -14.21 -42.02
CA VAL A 24 27.62 -14.94 -40.83
C VAL A 24 29.14 -14.80 -40.63
N LEU A 25 29.84 -13.99 -41.45
CA LEU A 25 31.31 -13.86 -41.41
C LEU A 25 31.80 -12.41 -41.22
N SER A 26 31.05 -11.60 -40.46
CA SER A 26 31.59 -10.35 -39.90
C SER A 26 31.44 -10.32 -38.38
N VAL A 27 32.00 -11.33 -37.71
CA VAL A 27 32.41 -11.16 -36.31
C VAL A 27 33.72 -10.40 -36.34
N ARG A 28 33.63 -9.06 -36.36
CA ARG A 28 34.78 -8.21 -36.02
C ARG A 28 35.14 -8.52 -34.57
N SER A 29 36.38 -8.90 -34.33
CA SER A 29 36.97 -9.01 -32.99
C SER A 29 36.77 -7.68 -32.26
N ILE A 30 35.85 -7.66 -31.30
CA ILE A 30 35.68 -6.54 -30.37
C ILE A 30 36.93 -6.54 -29.49
N PRO A 31 37.69 -5.44 -29.38
CA PRO A 31 38.74 -5.35 -28.38
C PRO A 31 38.07 -5.49 -27.02
N THR A 32 38.51 -6.49 -26.25
CA THR A 32 38.18 -6.62 -24.84
C THR A 32 38.85 -5.46 -24.12
N ASP A 33 38.18 -4.30 -24.14
CA ASP A 33 38.44 -3.27 -23.15
C ASP A 33 37.87 -3.81 -21.85
N SER A 34 38.77 -4.17 -20.95
CA SER A 34 38.43 -4.42 -19.56
C SER A 34 38.07 -3.08 -18.93
N ASP A 35 36.95 -2.51 -19.36
CA ASP A 35 36.26 -1.49 -18.60
C ASP A 35 35.86 -2.16 -17.30
N SER A 36 36.59 -1.81 -16.24
CA SER A 36 36.13 -1.98 -14.90
C SER A 36 34.79 -1.27 -14.83
N VAL A 37 33.71 -2.04 -15.00
CA VAL A 37 32.36 -1.61 -14.66
C VAL A 37 32.43 -1.27 -13.18
N SER A 38 32.72 0.00 -12.93
CA SER A 38 32.39 0.67 -11.69
C SER A 38 30.89 0.49 -11.56
N THR A 39 30.48 -0.57 -10.86
CA THR A 39 29.17 -0.67 -10.26
C THR A 39 29.08 0.51 -9.29
N THR A 40 28.74 1.68 -9.83
CA THR A 40 28.13 2.75 -9.06
C THR A 40 26.91 2.09 -8.45
N LYS A 41 27.03 1.73 -7.17
CA LYS A 41 25.96 1.14 -6.39
C LYS A 41 24.88 2.23 -6.35
N GLN A 42 23.95 2.18 -7.29
CA GLN A 42 22.89 3.17 -7.41
C GLN A 42 22.21 3.25 -6.05
N GLU A 43 22.30 4.43 -5.43
CA GLU A 43 21.77 4.63 -4.10
C GLU A 43 20.25 4.43 -4.15
N SER A 44 19.72 3.66 -3.21
CA SER A 44 18.29 3.41 -3.12
C SER A 44 17.55 4.73 -2.88
N PRO A 45 16.38 4.94 -3.49
CA PRO A 45 15.61 6.15 -3.28
C PRO A 45 15.15 6.25 -1.82
N THR A 46 15.16 7.47 -1.29
CA THR A 46 14.54 7.80 -0.01
C THR A 46 13.02 7.90 -0.17
N PRO A 47 12.21 7.28 0.70
CA PRO A 47 10.76 7.43 0.66
C PRO A 47 10.35 8.87 0.95
N THR A 48 9.34 9.38 0.25
CA THR A 48 8.80 10.72 0.48
C THR A 48 7.96 10.72 1.75
N PRO A 49 8.21 11.66 2.70
CA PRO A 49 7.31 11.83 3.84
C PRO A 49 5.89 12.15 3.37
N TRP A 50 4.89 11.67 4.11
CA TRP A 50 3.52 12.13 3.89
C TRP A 50 3.42 13.65 4.07
N PRO A 51 2.57 14.34 3.29
CA PRO A 51 2.25 15.73 3.55
C PRO A 51 1.63 15.89 4.94
N GLU A 52 1.82 17.07 5.56
CA GLU A 52 1.25 17.36 6.87
C GLU A 52 -0.29 17.27 6.89
N GLN A 53 -0.93 17.55 5.75
CA GLN A 53 -2.37 17.49 5.59
C GLN A 53 -2.72 16.93 4.21
N PHE A 54 -3.68 16.02 4.13
CA PHE A 54 -4.23 15.56 2.86
C PHE A 54 -5.61 14.93 3.02
N HIS A 55 -6.29 14.81 1.89
CA HIS A 55 -7.50 14.01 1.73
C HIS A 55 -7.26 12.90 0.70
N SER A 56 -7.83 11.72 0.93
CA SER A 56 -7.70 10.59 0.03
C SER A 56 -8.94 9.73 0.03
N ILE A 57 -9.39 9.33 -1.16
CA ILE A 57 -10.31 8.21 -1.32
C ILE A 57 -9.50 6.94 -1.60
N LEU A 58 -9.75 5.90 -0.82
CA LEU A 58 -9.11 4.59 -0.95
C LEU A 58 -10.15 3.53 -1.30
N SER A 59 -9.80 2.61 -2.19
CA SER A 59 -10.51 1.35 -2.36
C SER A 59 -9.73 0.27 -1.62
N MET A 60 -10.33 -0.27 -0.56
CA MET A 60 -9.73 -1.32 0.25
C MET A 60 -10.35 -2.67 -0.12
N SER A 61 -9.52 -3.69 -0.26
CA SER A 61 -9.95 -5.06 -0.54
C SER A 61 -9.34 -6.05 0.43
N TYR A 62 -10.13 -7.07 0.79
CA TYR A 62 -9.69 -8.16 1.65
C TYR A 62 -10.55 -9.41 1.44
N ASN A 63 -9.94 -10.54 1.06
CA ASN A 63 -10.62 -11.83 0.87
C ASN A 63 -11.93 -11.74 0.02
N GLY A 64 -11.94 -10.90 -1.00
CA GLY A 64 -13.10 -10.67 -1.88
C GLY A 64 -14.13 -9.66 -1.35
N SER A 65 -13.94 -9.11 -0.14
CA SER A 65 -14.70 -7.98 0.38
C SER A 65 -14.10 -6.66 -0.08
N PHE A 66 -14.95 -5.65 -0.27
CA PHE A 66 -14.57 -4.31 -0.68
C PHE A 66 -15.19 -3.25 0.22
N GLU A 67 -14.41 -2.21 0.50
CA GLU A 67 -14.86 -1.00 1.18
C GLU A 67 -14.18 0.23 0.58
N ILE A 68 -14.88 1.36 0.63
CA ILE A 68 -14.32 2.66 0.29
C ILE A 68 -14.01 3.39 1.59
N ILE A 69 -12.84 4.01 1.65
CA ILE A 69 -12.43 4.83 2.78
C ILE A 69 -12.25 6.26 2.28
N ASP A 70 -12.93 7.19 2.94
CA ASP A 70 -12.73 8.62 2.82
C ASP A 70 -11.84 9.07 3.99
N LEU A 71 -10.55 9.24 3.69
CA LEU A 71 -9.47 9.48 4.64
C LEU A 71 -9.10 10.96 4.68
N TRP A 72 -9.16 11.54 5.87
CA TRP A 72 -8.65 12.87 6.19
C TRP A 72 -7.49 12.76 7.17
N TYR A 73 -6.35 13.34 6.81
CA TYR A 73 -5.16 13.38 7.64
C TYR A 73 -4.78 14.82 7.96
N ASP A 74 -4.58 15.14 9.24
CA ASP A 74 -4.24 16.48 9.71
C ASP A 74 -3.23 16.40 10.86
N TRP A 75 -1.94 16.27 10.50
CA TRP A 75 -0.83 16.14 11.43
C TRP A 75 -0.65 17.36 12.36
N PRO A 76 -0.71 18.61 11.88
CA PRO A 76 -0.56 19.78 12.76
C PRO A 76 -1.59 19.82 13.90
N LYS A 77 -2.80 19.30 13.65
CA LYS A 77 -3.86 19.17 14.67
C LYS A 77 -3.95 17.76 15.29
N GLY A 78 -3.02 16.88 14.96
CA GLY A 78 -2.87 15.57 15.57
C GLY A 78 -4.10 14.67 15.41
N ARG A 79 -4.70 14.62 14.22
CA ARG A 79 -5.95 13.89 13.99
C ARG A 79 -5.97 13.19 12.64
N ASN A 80 -6.51 11.98 12.62
CA ASN A 80 -6.72 11.15 11.44
C ASN A 80 -8.17 10.65 11.43
N PHE A 81 -8.84 10.67 10.29
CA PHE A 81 -10.25 10.31 10.21
C PHE A 81 -10.53 9.47 8.98
N ASN A 82 -10.87 8.22 9.22
CA ASN A 82 -11.30 7.28 8.21
C ASN A 82 -12.83 7.14 8.26
N ILE A 83 -13.51 7.48 7.17
CA ILE A 83 -14.95 7.27 6.99
C ILE A 83 -15.12 6.08 6.05
N ILE A 84 -15.61 4.96 6.57
CA ILE A 84 -15.49 3.64 5.95
C ILE A 84 -16.87 3.15 5.52
N GLN A 85 -17.06 3.02 4.21
CA GLN A 85 -18.27 2.44 3.63
C GLN A 85 -17.98 1.03 3.11
N LYS A 86 -18.44 0.03 3.86
CA LYS A 86 -18.47 -1.37 3.41
C LYS A 86 -19.57 -1.59 2.38
N GLN A 87 -19.37 -2.46 1.40
CA GLN A 87 -20.36 -2.72 0.34
C GLN A 87 -21.76 -3.09 0.87
N LEU A 88 -21.82 -3.90 1.94
CA LEU A 88 -23.08 -4.36 2.56
C LEU A 88 -23.15 -4.05 4.07
N GLY A 89 -22.39 -3.05 4.53
CA GLY A 89 -22.27 -2.71 5.95
C GLY A 89 -22.71 -1.29 6.29
N LYS A 90 -22.69 -0.98 7.58
CA LYS A 90 -22.94 0.37 8.08
C LYS A 90 -21.77 1.29 7.71
N LEU A 91 -22.07 2.59 7.61
CA LEU A 91 -21.05 3.63 7.54
C LEU A 91 -20.36 3.73 8.90
N LEU A 92 -19.09 3.32 8.95
CA LEU A 92 -18.28 3.32 10.15
C LEU A 92 -17.34 4.53 10.13
N TYR A 93 -17.24 5.20 11.27
CA TYR A 93 -16.37 6.34 11.48
C TYR A 93 -15.25 5.90 12.42
N ASP A 94 -14.01 6.04 11.97
CA ASP A 94 -12.80 5.80 12.77
C ASP A 94 -12.03 7.11 12.91
N LEU A 95 -12.22 7.75 14.07
CA LEU A 95 -11.62 9.02 14.43
C LEU A 95 -10.46 8.78 15.39
N GLU A 96 -9.25 9.08 14.95
CA GLU A 96 -8.01 8.85 15.68
C GLU A 96 -7.37 10.18 16.07
N TRP A 97 -6.83 10.22 17.30
CA TRP A 97 -6.08 11.35 17.82
C TRP A 97 -4.64 10.96 18.11
N ASN A 98 -3.74 11.95 18.05
CA ASN A 98 -2.31 11.77 18.27
C ASN A 98 -1.95 11.33 19.70
N ASN A 99 -2.88 11.41 20.64
CA ASN A 99 -2.72 10.90 21.99
C ASN A 99 -2.95 9.38 22.08
N GLY A 100 -3.17 8.69 20.96
CA GLY A 100 -3.40 7.26 20.93
C GLY A 100 -4.86 6.84 20.95
N THR A 101 -5.80 7.73 21.29
CA THR A 101 -7.21 7.38 21.33
C THR A 101 -7.81 7.30 19.93
N SER A 102 -8.50 6.20 19.64
CA SER A 102 -9.33 6.03 18.45
C SER A 102 -10.77 5.69 18.85
N PHE A 103 -11.73 6.28 18.14
CA PHE A 103 -13.16 6.04 18.29
C PHE A 103 -13.75 5.42 17.02
N PHE A 104 -14.31 4.23 17.16
CA PHE A 104 -15.08 3.54 16.14
C PHE A 104 -16.56 3.73 16.42
N TYR A 105 -17.28 4.45 15.57
CA TYR A 105 -18.69 4.74 15.82
C TYR A 105 -19.55 4.79 14.57
N THR A 106 -20.87 4.65 14.77
CA THR A 106 -21.89 4.83 13.73
C THR A 106 -22.78 6.02 14.07
N LEU A 107 -23.12 6.87 13.10
CA LEU A 107 -24.01 8.02 13.30
C LEU A 107 -25.50 7.71 13.07
N ASP A 108 -25.82 6.47 12.68
CA ASP A 108 -27.19 6.03 12.47
C ASP A 108 -27.94 5.81 13.81
N SER A 109 -29.17 5.28 13.74
CA SER A 109 -29.97 5.03 14.94
C SER A 109 -29.36 4.03 15.92
N SER A 110 -28.39 3.20 15.50
CA SER A 110 -27.73 2.24 16.38
C SER A 110 -26.81 2.91 17.39
N ARG A 111 -26.20 4.06 17.04
CA ARG A 111 -25.32 4.84 17.93
C ARG A 111 -24.27 3.96 18.61
N GLU A 112 -23.65 3.08 17.84
CA GLU A 112 -22.61 2.19 18.32
C GLU A 112 -21.32 2.99 18.51
N CYS A 113 -20.59 2.74 19.60
CA CYS A 113 -19.24 3.27 19.78
C CYS A 113 -18.35 2.28 20.51
N ARG A 114 -17.10 2.19 20.05
CA ARG A 114 -16.00 1.49 20.72
C ARG A 114 -14.79 2.42 20.75
N THR A 115 -14.12 2.48 21.89
CA THR A 115 -12.89 3.27 22.06
C THR A 115 -11.69 2.33 22.19
N ILE A 116 -10.62 2.62 21.48
CA ILE A 116 -9.35 1.89 21.56
C ILE A 116 -8.23 2.89 21.87
N HIS A 117 -7.18 2.42 22.52
CA HIS A 117 -5.97 3.19 22.74
C HIS A 117 -4.77 2.49 22.08
N PHE A 118 -3.98 3.25 21.32
CA PHE A 118 -2.75 2.82 20.68
C PHE A 118 -1.60 3.69 21.18
N ASP A 119 -0.53 3.09 21.71
CA ASP A 119 0.57 3.83 22.33
C ASP A 119 1.28 4.82 21.39
N VAL A 120 1.22 4.56 20.07
CA VAL A 120 1.95 5.34 19.04
C VAL A 120 1.16 6.55 18.56
N GLY A 121 -0.17 6.53 18.64
CA GLY A 121 -1.04 7.52 18.01
C GLY A 121 -1.09 7.42 16.48
N ILE A 122 -1.52 8.51 15.84
CA ILE A 122 -1.57 8.58 14.37
C ILE A 122 -0.17 8.55 13.75
N LEU A 123 -0.09 8.07 12.52
CA LEU A 123 1.17 8.05 11.78
C LEU A 123 1.81 9.43 11.65
N ARG A 124 3.13 9.49 11.88
CA ARG A 124 3.94 10.67 11.61
C ARG A 124 4.21 10.79 10.10
N PRO A 125 4.44 12.00 9.57
CA PRO A 125 4.80 12.19 8.17
C PRO A 125 5.94 11.29 7.67
N ASN A 126 6.97 11.07 8.48
CA ASN A 126 8.14 10.27 8.14
C ASN A 126 8.03 8.78 8.54
N TRP A 127 6.83 8.24 8.73
CA TRP A 127 6.64 6.88 9.24
C TRP A 127 7.36 5.78 8.43
N LEU A 128 7.64 6.01 7.14
CA LEU A 128 8.35 5.07 6.25
C LEU A 128 9.89 5.17 6.35
N GLU A 129 10.43 6.10 7.14
CA GLU A 129 11.87 6.23 7.36
C GLU A 129 12.48 4.92 7.91
N GLY A 130 13.62 4.50 7.39
CA GLY A 130 14.23 3.20 7.72
C GLY A 130 13.52 1.98 7.11
N GLY A 131 12.56 2.18 6.19
CA GLY A 131 11.94 1.11 5.41
C GLY A 131 12.93 0.40 4.47
N ASN A 132 12.73 -0.90 4.26
CA ASN A 132 13.54 -1.73 3.39
C ASN A 132 13.10 -1.57 1.93
N TYR A 133 13.96 -1.03 1.08
CA TYR A 133 13.64 -0.82 -0.33
C TYR A 133 13.69 -2.14 -1.12
N LEU A 134 12.60 -2.48 -1.80
CA LEU A 134 12.41 -3.75 -2.51
C LEU A 134 12.58 -3.64 -4.04
N GLY A 135 12.87 -2.43 -4.55
CA GLY A 135 12.96 -2.15 -5.98
C GLY A 135 11.69 -1.54 -6.56
N GLN A 136 11.56 -1.56 -7.88
CA GLN A 136 10.43 -0.95 -8.60
C GLN A 136 9.44 -2.01 -9.11
N ARG A 137 8.15 -1.69 -9.09
CA ARG A 137 7.07 -2.55 -9.60
C ARG A 137 5.97 -1.73 -10.26
N ASN A 138 5.33 -2.28 -11.29
CA ASN A 138 4.14 -1.66 -11.87
C ASN A 138 2.89 -2.06 -11.08
N VAL A 139 2.13 -1.09 -10.58
CA VAL A 139 0.87 -1.29 -9.83
C VAL A 139 -0.12 -0.20 -10.25
N ASP A 140 -1.37 -0.57 -10.52
CA ASP A 140 -2.47 0.35 -10.89
C ASP A 140 -2.15 1.32 -12.05
N GLY A 141 -1.25 0.92 -12.95
CA GLY A 141 -0.79 1.74 -14.08
C GLY A 141 0.38 2.68 -13.76
N PHE A 142 0.93 2.65 -12.55
CA PHE A 142 2.07 3.44 -12.11
C PHE A 142 3.33 2.58 -11.98
N LEU A 143 4.49 3.13 -12.30
CA LEU A 143 5.78 2.56 -11.92
C LEU A 143 6.11 3.04 -10.51
N CYS A 144 6.09 2.13 -9.53
CA CYS A 144 6.25 2.47 -8.13
C CYS A 144 7.61 2.04 -7.58
N ASN A 145 8.21 2.88 -6.75
CA ASN A 145 9.20 2.45 -5.77
C ASN A 145 8.47 1.69 -4.64
N VAL A 146 9.07 0.62 -4.13
CA VAL A 146 8.43 -0.27 -3.15
C VAL A 146 9.28 -0.36 -1.89
N TRP A 147 8.66 -0.16 -0.73
CA TRP A 147 9.30 -0.35 0.57
C TRP A 147 8.49 -1.30 1.44
N GLU A 148 9.19 -2.11 2.21
CA GLU A 148 8.63 -2.87 3.32
C GLU A 148 8.97 -2.16 4.62
N LYS A 149 8.00 -2.10 5.54
CA LYS A 149 8.17 -1.50 6.85
C LYS A 149 7.84 -2.54 7.92
N VAL A 150 8.86 -2.93 8.69
CA VAL A 150 8.79 -3.81 9.89
C VAL A 150 7.95 -5.09 9.69
N ASP A 151 8.06 -5.73 8.51
CA ASP A 151 7.27 -6.91 8.10
C ASP A 151 5.75 -6.75 8.22
N PHE A 152 5.28 -5.50 8.34
CA PHE A 152 3.91 -5.17 8.66
C PHE A 152 3.14 -4.71 7.43
N LEU A 153 3.75 -3.86 6.62
CA LEU A 153 3.18 -3.43 5.35
C LEU A 153 4.22 -3.32 4.25
N THR A 154 3.76 -3.47 3.02
CA THR A 154 4.46 -3.09 1.80
C THR A 154 3.80 -1.85 1.21
N TYR A 155 4.57 -0.79 0.97
CA TYR A 155 4.12 0.51 0.49
C TYR A 155 4.66 0.81 -0.91
N TYR A 156 3.81 1.39 -1.76
CA TYR A 156 4.10 1.69 -3.15
C TYR A 156 3.91 3.19 -3.40
N GLU A 157 5.01 3.86 -3.77
CA GLU A 157 5.05 5.27 -4.13
C GLU A 157 5.32 5.39 -5.63
N ASP A 158 4.53 6.18 -6.35
CA ASP A 158 4.81 6.47 -7.76
C ASP A 158 6.19 7.13 -7.92
N VAL A 159 7.01 6.59 -8.82
CA VAL A 159 8.34 7.11 -9.13
C VAL A 159 8.26 8.54 -9.64
N ALA A 160 7.28 8.83 -10.49
CA ALA A 160 7.19 10.11 -11.20
C ALA A 160 6.70 11.24 -10.30
N THR A 161 5.58 11.05 -9.59
CA THR A 161 4.96 12.12 -8.81
C THR A 161 5.15 12.00 -7.30
N LYS A 162 5.81 10.95 -6.81
CA LYS A 162 6.01 10.70 -5.38
C LYS A 162 4.73 10.51 -4.56
N ARG A 163 3.59 10.27 -5.23
CA ARG A 163 2.31 10.05 -4.55
C ARG A 163 2.23 8.62 -3.99
N PRO A 164 1.48 8.42 -2.90
CA PRO A 164 1.00 7.09 -2.55
C PRO A 164 0.17 6.50 -3.69
N VAL A 165 0.38 5.22 -4.01
CA VAL A 165 -0.40 4.47 -5.01
C VAL A 165 -1.11 3.30 -4.37
N HIS A 166 -0.40 2.53 -3.55
CA HIS A 166 -0.90 1.29 -3.01
C HIS A 166 -0.18 0.95 -1.70
N TRP A 167 -0.86 0.23 -0.81
CA TRP A 167 -0.17 -0.48 0.26
C TRP A 167 -0.91 -1.78 0.62
N VAL A 168 -0.12 -2.77 1.02
CA VAL A 168 -0.59 -4.11 1.38
C VAL A 168 -0.12 -4.41 2.80
N PHE A 169 -1.07 -4.69 3.68
CA PHE A 169 -0.78 -5.16 5.03
C PHE A 169 -0.33 -6.63 4.99
N TYR A 170 0.42 -7.07 5.99
CA TYR A 170 0.87 -8.46 6.12
C TYR A 170 -0.29 -9.48 6.14
N THR A 171 -1.49 -9.03 6.49
CA THR A 171 -2.72 -9.83 6.44
C THR A 171 -3.23 -10.10 5.03
N GLY A 172 -2.71 -9.38 4.01
CA GLY A 172 -3.19 -9.42 2.63
C GLY A 172 -4.30 -8.41 2.32
N ARG A 173 -4.71 -7.59 3.30
CA ARG A 173 -5.58 -6.44 3.08
C ARG A 173 -4.83 -5.40 2.26
N ALA A 174 -5.46 -4.89 1.20
CA ALA A 174 -4.79 -4.04 0.23
C ALA A 174 -5.59 -2.75 -0.04
N ALA A 175 -4.94 -1.61 0.12
CA ALA A 175 -5.50 -0.29 -0.16
C ALA A 175 -4.99 0.23 -1.49
N HIS A 176 -5.91 0.59 -2.37
CA HIS A 176 -5.64 1.27 -3.64
C HIS A 176 -6.00 2.75 -3.52
N VAL A 177 -5.05 3.64 -3.80
CA VAL A 177 -5.24 5.09 -3.64
C VAL A 177 -5.92 5.66 -4.89
N MET A 178 -7.19 6.04 -4.77
CA MET A 178 -7.98 6.56 -5.89
C MET A 178 -7.73 8.06 -6.10
N THR A 179 -7.76 8.84 -5.01
CA THR A 179 -7.46 10.28 -5.02
C THR A 179 -6.42 10.61 -3.94
N PHE A 180 -5.66 11.68 -4.16
CA PHE A 180 -4.68 12.16 -3.18
C PHE A 180 -4.54 13.68 -3.29
N GLU A 181 -5.18 14.40 -2.38
CA GLU A 181 -5.33 15.85 -2.40
C GLU A 181 -4.48 16.48 -1.30
N VAL A 182 -3.26 16.89 -1.65
CA VAL A 182 -2.31 17.51 -0.72
C VAL A 182 -2.82 18.86 -0.21
N GLY A 183 -2.77 19.07 1.10
CA GLY A 183 -3.20 20.30 1.77
C GLY A 183 -4.70 20.43 1.97
N ALA A 184 -5.50 19.42 1.58
CA ALA A 184 -6.92 19.40 1.86
C ALA A 184 -7.17 19.29 3.38
N VAL A 185 -8.20 20.00 3.85
CA VAL A 185 -8.57 20.08 5.27
C VAL A 185 -10.07 19.89 5.46
N LEU A 186 -10.44 19.22 6.54
CA LEU A 186 -11.82 19.03 6.95
C LEU A 186 -12.21 20.03 8.05
N GLU A 187 -13.43 20.56 7.99
CA GLU A 187 -13.96 21.52 8.96
C GLU A 187 -13.84 20.98 10.41
N ASP A 188 -13.37 21.84 11.33
CA ASP A 188 -13.10 21.46 12.72
C ASP A 188 -14.28 20.81 13.45
N SER A 189 -15.52 21.16 13.08
CA SER A 189 -16.75 20.60 13.65
C SER A 189 -16.91 19.10 13.36
N LYS A 190 -16.27 18.57 12.31
CA LYS A 190 -16.36 17.16 11.92
C LYS A 190 -15.45 16.23 12.72
N TRP A 191 -14.47 16.78 13.43
CA TRP A 191 -13.45 16.01 14.16
C TRP A 191 -13.86 15.67 15.60
N GLN A 192 -15.14 15.81 15.93
CA GLN A 192 -15.65 15.53 17.28
C GLN A 192 -16.27 14.15 17.34
N ALA A 193 -15.76 13.31 18.25
CA ALA A 193 -16.42 12.06 18.58
C ALA A 193 -17.81 12.33 19.20
N PRO A 194 -18.82 11.51 18.89
CA PRO A 194 -20.15 11.68 19.46
C PRO A 194 -20.19 11.53 20.98
N VAL A 195 -21.11 12.24 21.64
CA VAL A 195 -21.23 12.23 23.10
C VAL A 195 -21.43 10.83 23.71
N TYR A 196 -22.06 9.91 22.99
CA TYR A 196 -22.28 8.54 23.48
C TYR A 196 -21.00 7.70 23.53
N CYS A 197 -19.92 8.11 22.87
CA CYS A 197 -18.60 7.48 23.00
C CYS A 197 -17.93 7.71 24.36
N PHE A 198 -18.39 8.72 25.12
CA PHE A 198 -17.86 9.06 26.43
C PHE A 198 -18.71 8.51 27.58
N ASN A 199 -19.85 7.90 27.27
CA ASN A 199 -20.69 7.25 28.26
C ASN A 199 -20.06 5.91 28.65
N LYS A 200 -19.74 5.74 29.94
CA LYS A 200 -19.22 4.48 30.47
C LYS A 200 -20.32 3.41 30.50
N SER A 201 -20.65 2.81 29.36
CA SER A 201 -21.50 1.63 29.30
C SER A 201 -20.69 0.45 28.77
N GLY A 202 -20.02 -0.24 29.68
CA GLY A 202 -19.26 -1.46 29.43
C GLY A 202 -17.77 -1.26 29.61
N GLU A 203 -17.23 -1.71 30.75
CA GLU A 203 -15.82 -2.08 30.83
C GLU A 203 -15.58 -3.20 29.81
N ASP A 204 -15.15 -2.84 28.60
CA ASP A 204 -14.51 -3.80 27.72
C ASP A 204 -13.18 -4.15 28.39
N LYS A 205 -13.18 -5.29 29.07
CA LYS A 205 -11.96 -5.93 29.56
C LYS A 205 -11.00 -5.96 28.38
N HIS A 206 -9.89 -5.23 28.51
CA HIS A 206 -8.75 -5.34 27.64
C HIS A 206 -8.50 -6.85 27.43
N PRO A 207 -8.64 -7.40 26.21
CA PRO A 207 -8.01 -8.67 25.94
C PRO A 207 -6.52 -8.37 26.02
N GLU A 208 -5.92 -8.76 27.13
CA GLU A 208 -4.48 -8.92 27.25
C GLU A 208 -4.10 -9.87 26.11
N PHE A 209 -3.42 -9.35 25.09
CA PHE A 209 -3.02 -10.10 23.90
C PHE A 209 -1.84 -11.00 24.30
N HIS A 210 -2.12 -12.00 25.13
CA HIS A 210 -1.21 -13.11 25.35
C HIS A 210 -1.31 -14.03 24.14
N SER A 211 -0.16 -14.25 23.52
CA SER A 211 0.02 -15.18 22.42
C SER A 211 -0.56 -16.55 22.76
N HIS A 212 -1.04 -17.22 21.71
CA HIS A 212 -1.49 -18.62 21.65
C HIS A 212 -3.01 -18.86 21.66
N ALA A 213 -3.55 -18.92 20.44
CA ALA A 213 -4.45 -19.94 19.89
C ALA A 213 -5.74 -20.33 20.63
N ALA A 214 -6.87 -20.09 19.93
CA ALA A 214 -8.21 -20.73 19.95
C ALA A 214 -9.32 -19.67 20.11
N ALA A 215 -10.47 -19.66 19.42
CA ALA A 215 -11.05 -20.50 18.38
C ALA A 215 -12.18 -19.70 17.70
N HIS A 216 -12.16 -19.65 16.37
CA HIS A 216 -13.28 -19.78 15.41
C HIS A 216 -14.67 -19.12 15.57
N SER A 217 -14.94 -18.24 16.56
CA SER A 217 -16.22 -17.49 16.62
C SER A 217 -16.10 -15.97 16.74
N ASN A 218 -14.88 -15.43 16.81
CA ASN A 218 -14.60 -14.00 16.99
C ASN A 218 -13.94 -13.35 15.76
N LEU A 219 -14.02 -14.00 14.59
CA LEU A 219 -13.27 -13.62 13.40
C LEU A 219 -13.75 -12.29 12.79
N ILE A 220 -15.00 -11.89 13.05
CA ILE A 220 -15.58 -10.65 12.51
C ILE A 220 -15.16 -9.40 13.32
N THR A 221 -14.89 -9.54 14.62
CA THR A 221 -14.53 -8.41 15.50
C THR A 221 -13.02 -8.11 15.53
N ALA A 222 -12.17 -9.11 15.26
CA ALA A 222 -10.73 -8.90 15.13
C ALA A 222 -10.35 -8.12 13.85
N GLU A 223 -11.11 -8.28 12.76
CA GLU A 223 -10.83 -7.64 11.47
C GLU A 223 -11.25 -6.16 11.40
N GLU A 224 -12.27 -5.75 12.16
CA GLU A 224 -12.60 -4.32 12.36
C GLU A 224 -11.58 -3.62 13.26
N THR A 225 -10.90 -4.40 14.10
CA THR A 225 -9.78 -3.91 14.91
C THR A 225 -8.52 -3.80 14.07
N ALA A 226 -8.33 -4.60 13.01
CA ALA A 226 -7.16 -4.49 12.12
C ALA A 226 -7.09 -3.17 11.34
N PHE A 227 -8.25 -2.54 11.08
CA PHE A 227 -8.28 -1.23 10.45
C PHE A 227 -7.78 -0.12 11.40
N ALA A 228 -8.18 -0.24 12.68
CA ALA A 228 -7.73 0.58 13.81
C ALA A 228 -6.26 0.34 14.21
N SER A 229 -5.90 -0.94 14.26
CA SER A 229 -4.65 -1.48 14.80
C SER A 229 -3.58 -1.60 13.72
N SER A 230 -3.72 -0.81 12.65
CA SER A 230 -2.77 -0.81 11.56
C SER A 230 -1.36 -0.33 11.95
N PHE A 231 -1.07 -0.07 13.25
CA PHE A 231 0.26 0.33 13.71
C PHE A 231 0.70 -0.21 15.09
N SER A 232 -0.06 -1.10 15.77
CA SER A 232 0.30 -1.52 17.14
C SER A 232 0.99 -2.87 17.30
N ASP A 233 1.01 -3.75 16.29
CA ASP A 233 1.43 -5.14 16.49
C ASP A 233 2.83 -5.51 15.96
N SER A 234 3.71 -4.55 15.69
CA SER A 234 5.04 -4.89 15.15
C SER A 234 6.20 -3.94 15.46
N LEU A 235 6.18 -3.23 16.59
CA LEU A 235 7.40 -2.60 17.12
C LEU A 235 7.84 -3.29 18.41
N PRO A 236 9.03 -3.92 18.46
CA PRO A 236 9.64 -4.20 19.76
C PRO A 236 9.88 -2.86 20.45
N ALA A 237 9.41 -2.75 21.69
CA ALA A 237 9.80 -1.70 22.60
C ALA A 237 11.32 -1.75 22.79
N ASN A 238 12.05 -0.99 21.96
CA ASN A 238 13.42 -0.50 22.15
C ASN A 238 13.93 0.07 20.81
N PHE A 239 13.83 1.40 20.64
CA PHE A 239 14.88 2.31 20.17
C PHE A 239 14.35 3.75 20.19
#